data_AF-D3Z311-F1
#
_entry.id   AF-D3Z311-F1
#
_cell.length_a   1.000
_cell.length_b   1.000
_cell.length_c   1.000
_cell.angle_alpha   90.00
_cell.angle_beta   90.00
_cell.angle_gamma   90.00
#
_symmetry.space_group_name_H-M   'P 1'
#
loop_
_entity.id
_entity.type
_entity.pdbx_description
1 polymer ?
#
loop_
_entity_poly.entity_id
_entity_poly.type
_entity_poly.pdbx_seq_one_letter_code
_entity_poly.pdbx_strand_id
1 'polypeptide(L)'
;MARGSVSDEEMMELREAFAKVDTDGNGYISCNELNDLFKAACLPLPGYRVREITENLMATGDLDQDGKISFDEFIKVFHGLKSTEVAKTFRKAINKKEGICAIGGTSEQSSVGTQHSYSGK
;
A
#
# COMPACT_ATOMS: atom_id res chain seq x y z
N MET A 1 13.44 15.48 19.63
CA MET A 1 13.05 14.30 18.83
C MET A 1 13.23 14.67 17.37
N ALA A 2 14.13 14.02 16.64
CA ALA A 2 14.35 14.33 15.23
C ALA A 2 13.05 14.00 14.47
N ARG A 3 12.35 15.03 14.00
CA ARG A 3 11.24 14.88 13.06
C ARG A 3 11.90 14.43 11.76
N GLY A 4 12.01 13.11 11.59
CA GLY A 4 12.76 12.49 10.50
C GLY A 4 12.30 13.09 9.18
N SER A 5 13.22 13.74 8.48
CA SER A 5 12.97 14.22 7.12
C SER A 5 12.64 13.00 6.27
N VAL A 6 11.39 12.91 5.80
CA VAL A 6 11.01 11.93 4.77
C VAL A 6 11.91 12.22 3.56
N SER A 7 12.68 11.23 3.13
CA SER A 7 13.54 11.39 1.94
C SER A 7 12.69 11.49 0.70
N ASP A 8 13.20 12.13 -0.36
CA ASP A 8 12.46 12.35 -1.60
C ASP A 8 11.94 11.03 -2.21
N GLU A 9 12.77 9.98 -2.17
CA GLU A 9 12.42 8.62 -2.59
C GLU A 9 11.25 8.04 -1.78
N GLU A 10 11.28 8.17 -0.45
CA GLU A 10 10.20 7.67 0.40
C GLU A 10 8.92 8.50 0.22
N MET A 11 9.06 9.80 -0.06
CA MET A 11 7.93 10.67 -0.40
C MET A 11 7.27 10.27 -1.73
N MET A 12 8.08 9.89 -2.71
CA MET A 12 7.59 9.37 -3.98
C MET A 12 6.84 8.04 -3.79
N GLU A 13 7.42 7.09 -3.05
CA GLU A 13 6.75 5.82 -2.72
C GLU A 13 5.40 6.06 -2.00
N LEU A 14 5.36 7.02 -1.06
CA LEU A 14 4.14 7.35 -0.33
C LEU A 14 3.07 7.97 -1.25
N ARG A 15 3.45 8.84 -2.18
CA ARG A 15 2.51 9.42 -3.16
C ARG A 15 1.96 8.36 -4.11
N GLU A 16 2.82 7.49 -4.63
CA GLU A 16 2.40 6.39 -5.51
C GLU A 16 1.48 5.41 -4.77
N ALA A 17 1.84 5.06 -3.53
CA ALA A 17 1.02 4.23 -2.68
C ALA A 17 -0.35 4.87 -2.41
N PHE A 18 -0.39 6.15 -2.10
CA PHE A 18 -1.63 6.90 -1.86
C PHE A 18 -2.51 6.91 -3.11
N ALA A 19 -1.95 7.27 -4.27
CA ALA A 19 -2.67 7.32 -5.54
C ALA A 19 -3.17 5.93 -6.01
N LYS A 20 -2.49 4.84 -5.62
CA LYS A 20 -2.99 3.49 -5.86
C LYS A 20 -4.25 3.17 -5.05
N VAL A 21 -4.44 3.78 -3.89
CA VAL A 21 -5.60 3.51 -3.03
C VAL A 21 -6.74 4.48 -3.30
N ASP A 22 -6.45 5.76 -3.44
CA ASP A 22 -7.39 6.83 -3.82
C ASP A 22 -7.83 6.63 -5.28
N THR A 23 -8.87 5.81 -5.45
CA THR A 23 -9.39 5.42 -6.78
C THR A 23 -10.25 6.49 -7.41
N ASP A 24 -10.89 7.33 -6.58
CA ASP A 24 -11.72 8.45 -7.02
C ASP A 24 -10.87 9.71 -7.31
N GLY A 25 -9.63 9.76 -6.79
CA GLY A 25 -8.70 10.87 -7.00
C GLY A 25 -9.10 12.13 -6.23
N ASN A 26 -9.83 11.97 -5.13
CA ASN A 26 -10.35 13.08 -4.34
C ASN A 26 -9.34 13.60 -3.31
N GLY A 27 -8.16 12.99 -3.20
CA GLY A 27 -7.10 13.37 -2.28
C GLY A 27 -7.29 12.82 -0.87
N TYR A 28 -8.22 11.88 -0.67
CA TYR A 28 -8.51 11.22 0.59
C TYR A 28 -8.69 9.71 0.38
N ILE A 29 -8.28 8.92 1.36
CA ILE A 29 -8.52 7.48 1.37
C ILE A 29 -9.72 7.19 2.27
N SER A 30 -10.79 6.70 1.67
CA SER A 30 -12.01 6.33 2.37
C SER A 30 -11.95 4.89 2.92
N CYS A 31 -12.79 4.57 3.90
CA CYS A 31 -12.90 3.21 4.43
C CYS A 31 -13.29 2.18 3.35
N ASN A 32 -14.13 2.59 2.39
CA ASN A 32 -14.48 1.79 1.22
C ASN A 32 -13.29 1.45 0.34
N GLU A 33 -12.40 2.41 0.10
CA GLU A 33 -11.23 2.26 -0.78
C GLU A 33 -10.16 1.37 -0.14
N LEU A 34 -10.00 1.46 1.18
CA LEU A 34 -9.18 0.52 1.96
C LEU A 34 -9.70 -0.91 1.85
N ASN A 35 -11.02 -1.09 2.03
CA ASN A 35 -11.63 -2.41 1.91
C ASN A 35 -11.51 -2.98 0.49
N ASP A 36 -11.70 -2.13 -0.53
CA ASP A 36 -11.51 -2.53 -1.93
C ASP A 36 -10.05 -2.91 -2.21
N LEU A 37 -9.08 -2.15 -1.71
CA LEU A 37 -7.66 -2.48 -1.80
C LEU A 37 -7.36 -3.88 -1.22
N PHE A 38 -7.85 -4.20 -0.02
CA PHE A 38 -7.58 -5.49 0.60
C PHE A 38 -8.24 -6.65 -0.14
N LYS A 39 -9.44 -6.42 -0.70
CA LYS A 39 -10.11 -7.37 -1.60
C LYS A 39 -9.31 -7.58 -2.89
N ALA A 40 -8.86 -6.49 -3.50
CA ALA A 40 -8.09 -6.48 -4.74
C ALA A 40 -6.72 -7.14 -4.57
N ALA A 41 -6.09 -6.98 -3.41
CA ALA A 41 -4.81 -7.61 -3.09
C ALA A 41 -4.88 -9.15 -3.00
N CYS A 42 -6.08 -9.75 -3.06
CA CYS A 42 -6.32 -11.19 -3.00
C CYS A 42 -5.49 -11.85 -1.89
N LEU A 43 -5.49 -11.22 -0.70
CA LEU A 43 -4.83 -11.76 0.48
C LEU A 43 -5.71 -12.90 1.04
N PRO A 44 -5.12 -14.00 1.55
CA PRO A 44 -5.85 -15.09 2.18
C PRO A 44 -6.33 -14.67 3.59
N LEU A 45 -7.10 -13.58 3.66
CA LEU A 45 -7.65 -13.01 4.88
C LEU A 45 -9.17 -13.17 4.85
N PRO A 46 -9.78 -13.68 5.93
CA PRO A 46 -11.23 -13.73 6.04
C PRO A 46 -11.80 -12.31 6.15
N GLY A 47 -13.05 -12.11 5.71
CA GLY A 47 -13.67 -10.78 5.64
C GLY A 47 -13.67 -10.01 6.97
N TYR A 48 -13.82 -10.71 8.11
CA TYR A 48 -13.75 -10.07 9.43
C TYR A 48 -12.36 -9.49 9.74
N ARG A 49 -11.28 -10.13 9.26
CA ARG A 49 -9.90 -9.61 9.41
C ARG A 49 -9.68 -8.38 8.56
N VAL A 50 -10.19 -8.37 7.33
CA VAL A 50 -10.11 -7.18 6.45
C VAL A 50 -10.80 -5.99 7.12
N ARG A 51 -12.00 -6.20 7.66
CA ARG A 51 -12.72 -5.18 8.43
C ARG A 51 -11.93 -4.71 9.64
N GLU A 52 -11.42 -5.61 10.46
CA GLU A 52 -10.62 -5.29 11.65
C GLU A 52 -9.38 -4.45 11.30
N ILE A 53 -8.65 -4.83 10.24
CA ILE A 53 -7.47 -4.06 9.78
C ILE A 53 -7.88 -2.68 9.29
N THR A 54 -9.01 -2.57 8.57
CA THR A 54 -9.52 -1.31 8.05
C THR A 54 -9.96 -0.37 9.17
N GLU A 55 -10.70 -0.89 10.16
CA GLU A 55 -11.13 -0.14 11.35
C GLU A 55 -9.93 0.29 12.19
N ASN A 56 -8.92 -0.56 12.37
CA ASN A 56 -7.68 -0.18 13.08
C ASN A 56 -6.87 0.88 12.32
N LEU A 57 -6.77 0.76 10.99
CA LEU A 57 -6.05 1.73 10.17
C LEU A 57 -6.73 3.10 10.22
N MET A 58 -8.07 3.12 10.12
CA MET A 58 -8.85 4.34 10.27
C MET A 58 -8.70 4.92 11.67
N ALA A 59 -8.89 4.13 12.73
CA ALA A 59 -8.78 4.62 14.10
C ALA A 59 -7.40 5.19 14.44
N THR A 60 -6.35 4.75 13.74
CA THR A 60 -4.98 5.24 13.95
C THR A 60 -4.61 6.38 13.00
N GLY A 61 -5.22 6.42 11.81
CA GLY A 61 -4.87 7.35 10.74
C GLY A 61 -5.76 8.55 10.60
N ASP A 62 -7.04 8.41 10.90
CA ASP A 62 -8.02 9.49 10.86
C ASP A 62 -7.93 10.30 12.17
N LEU A 63 -7.00 11.24 12.20
CA LEU A 63 -6.70 12.04 13.40
C LEU A 63 -7.75 13.12 13.63
N ASP A 64 -8.35 13.60 12.55
CA ASP A 64 -9.43 14.59 12.59
C ASP A 64 -10.83 13.95 12.75
N GLN A 65 -10.94 12.63 12.58
CA GLN A 65 -12.19 11.85 12.67
C GLN A 65 -13.25 12.27 11.62
N ASP A 66 -12.81 12.60 10.41
CA ASP A 66 -13.70 12.92 9.29
C ASP A 66 -14.12 11.67 8.49
N GLY A 67 -13.68 10.48 8.91
CA GLY A 67 -13.98 9.20 8.28
C GLY A 67 -13.14 8.92 7.03
N LYS A 68 -12.09 9.71 6.80
CA LYS A 68 -11.20 9.62 5.64
C LYS A 68 -9.76 9.98 6.02
N ILE A 69 -8.79 9.33 5.39
CA ILE A 69 -7.37 9.57 5.67
C ILE A 69 -6.82 10.51 4.60
N SER A 70 -6.44 11.71 4.99
CA SER A 70 -5.74 12.66 4.11
C SER A 70 -4.29 12.22 3.85
N PHE A 71 -3.65 12.80 2.82
CA PHE A 71 -2.27 12.47 2.50
C PHE A 71 -1.27 12.75 3.64
N ASP A 72 -1.46 13.84 4.41
CA ASP A 72 -0.61 14.15 5.58
C ASP A 72 -0.76 13.10 6.70
N GLU A 73 -2.01 12.68 6.95
CA GLU A 73 -2.32 11.61 7.90
C GLU A 73 -1.76 10.27 7.46
N PHE A 74 -1.86 9.95 6.17
CA PHE A 74 -1.28 8.74 5.59
C PHE A 74 0.23 8.68 5.83
N ILE A 75 0.96 9.79 5.64
CA ILE A 75 2.41 9.85 5.93
C ILE A 75 2.66 9.53 7.40
N LYS A 76 1.88 10.11 8.32
CA LYS A 76 2.02 9.87 9.76
C LYS A 76 1.76 8.41 10.12
N VAL A 77 0.75 7.78 9.52
CA VAL A 77 0.46 6.34 9.67
C VAL A 77 1.64 5.51 9.16
N PHE A 78 2.12 5.80 7.95
CA PHE A 78 3.21 5.06 7.32
C PHE A 78 4.55 5.21 8.07
N HIS A 79 4.82 6.37 8.65
CA HIS A 79 6.04 6.63 9.43
C HIS A 79 5.94 6.17 10.89
N GLY A 80 4.82 6.45 11.55
CA GLY A 80 4.61 6.18 12.97
C GLY A 80 4.41 4.69 13.26
N LEU A 81 3.90 3.93 12.30
CA LEU A 81 3.50 2.54 12.49
C LEU A 81 4.40 1.53 11.77
N LYS A 82 5.64 1.90 11.39
CA LYS A 82 6.59 1.05 10.62
C LYS A 82 6.78 -0.37 11.22
N SER A 83 6.35 -0.62 12.45
CA SER A 83 6.40 -1.94 13.12
C SER A 83 5.05 -2.66 13.36
N THR A 84 3.90 -2.10 12.97
CA THR A 84 2.59 -2.74 13.23
C THR A 84 2.22 -3.77 12.15
N GLU A 85 1.49 -4.82 12.54
CA GLU A 85 0.97 -5.81 11.58
C GLU A 85 0.00 -5.18 10.57
N VAL A 86 -0.77 -4.17 11.00
CA VAL A 86 -1.70 -3.44 10.12
C VAL A 86 -0.95 -2.68 9.02
N ALA A 87 0.13 -1.95 9.35
CA ALA A 87 0.93 -1.23 8.37
C ALA A 87 1.67 -2.18 7.42
N LYS A 88 2.18 -3.31 7.92
CA LYS A 88 2.81 -4.35 7.09
C LYS A 88 1.82 -4.94 6.08
N THR A 89 0.61 -5.26 6.54
CA THR A 89 -0.44 -5.83 5.69
C THR A 89 -0.92 -4.82 4.65
N PHE A 90 -1.09 -3.57 5.06
CA PHE A 90 -1.44 -2.47 4.17
C PHE A 90 -0.39 -2.22 3.08
N ARG A 91 0.90 -2.11 3.46
CA ARG A 91 2.01 -1.99 2.50
C ARG A 91 2.03 -3.17 1.52
N LYS A 92 1.81 -4.39 2.01
CA LYS A 92 1.73 -5.59 1.16
C LYS A 92 0.55 -5.53 0.19
N ALA A 93 -0.60 -5.04 0.63
CA ALA A 93 -1.79 -4.91 -0.22
C ALA A 93 -1.58 -3.90 -1.35
N ILE A 94 -1.01 -2.73 -1.05
CA ILE A 94 -0.70 -1.68 -2.05
C ILE A 94 0.25 -2.21 -3.13
N ASN A 95 1.33 -2.87 -2.73
CA ASN A 95 2.30 -3.44 -3.67
C ASN A 95 1.70 -4.56 -4.54
N LYS A 96 0.59 -5.18 -4.11
CA LYS A 96 -0.06 -6.27 -4.83
C LYS A 96 -1.21 -5.82 -5.74
N LYS A 97 -1.72 -4.59 -5.60
CA LYS A 97 -2.83 -4.04 -6.40
C LYS A 97 -2.49 -3.91 -7.90
N GLU A 98 -1.23 -4.02 -8.31
CA GLU A 98 -0.82 -4.05 -9.74
C GLU A 98 -1.17 -5.36 -10.48
N GLY A 99 -2.11 -6.18 -9.97
CA GLY A 99 -2.23 -7.57 -10.40
C GLY A 99 -3.63 -8.18 -10.49
N ILE A 100 -4.69 -7.46 -10.89
CA ILE A 100 -5.99 -8.12 -11.17
C ILE A 100 -6.65 -7.65 -12.48
N CYS A 101 -6.18 -8.22 -13.59
CA CYS A 101 -7.00 -9.06 -14.48
C CYS A 101 -6.13 -9.59 -15.64
N ALA A 102 -5.30 -10.59 -15.36
CA ALA A 102 -5.07 -11.64 -16.35
C ALA A 102 -6.03 -12.79 -15.99
N ILE A 103 -7.31 -12.61 -16.32
CA ILE A 103 -8.25 -13.73 -16.43
C ILE A 103 -7.84 -14.47 -17.70
N GLY A 104 -6.79 -15.27 -17.60
CA GLY A 104 -6.09 -15.86 -18.74
C GLY A 104 -4.69 -16.19 -18.27
N GLY A 105 -4.46 -17.46 -17.96
CA GLY A 105 -3.40 -17.89 -17.07
C GLY A 105 -2.01 -17.38 -17.44
N THR A 106 -1.23 -17.05 -16.41
CA THR A 106 0.23 -17.11 -16.47
C THR A 106 0.74 -17.62 -15.13
N SER A 107 0.87 -18.94 -15.03
CA SER A 107 2.13 -19.47 -14.48
C SER A 107 3.29 -18.88 -15.31
N GLU A 108 4.49 -18.89 -14.75
CA GLU A 108 5.75 -18.65 -15.48
C GLU A 108 6.13 -17.19 -15.77
N GLN A 109 6.63 -16.41 -14.79
CA GLN A 109 7.75 -15.49 -15.03
C GLN A 109 8.59 -15.31 -13.76
N SER A 110 9.49 -16.25 -13.53
CA SER A 110 10.80 -15.95 -12.94
C SER A 110 11.79 -16.03 -14.10
N SER A 111 11.89 -14.95 -14.88
CA SER A 111 12.95 -14.79 -15.89
C SER A 111 13.90 -13.72 -15.38
N VAL A 112 14.88 -14.16 -14.58
CA VAL A 112 16.01 -13.32 -14.18
C VAL A 112 17.00 -13.27 -15.35
N GLY A 113 16.76 -12.33 -16.26
CA GLY A 113 17.77 -11.87 -17.21
C GLY A 113 18.82 -11.05 -16.46
N THR A 114 19.96 -11.65 -16.15
CA THR A 114 21.18 -10.89 -15.86
C THR A 114 22.06 -10.89 -17.11
N GLN A 115 22.28 -9.70 -17.65
CA GLN A 115 23.11 -9.44 -18.80
C GLN A 115 24.45 -8.89 -18.28
N HIS A 116 25.54 -9.67 -18.39
CA HIS A 116 26.90 -9.16 -18.18
C HIS A 116 27.83 -9.55 -19.34
N SER A 117 28.63 -8.56 -19.71
CA SER A 117 29.31 -8.34 -20.98
C SER A 117 30.48 -9.27 -21.34
N TYR A 118 30.70 -9.35 -22.65
CA TYR A 118 31.90 -9.69 -23.42
C TYR A 118 33.26 -9.48 -22.73
N SER A 119 34.14 -10.49 -22.83
CA SER A 119 35.59 -10.39 -23.09
C SER A 119 36.08 -11.85 -23.22
N GLY A 120 36.47 -12.40 -24.37
CA GLY A 120 37.51 -11.87 -25.25
C GLY A 120 38.88 -12.33 -24.77
N LYS A 121 39.25 -13.60 -25.02
CA LYS A 121 40.56 -14.11 -25.47
C LYS A 121 40.53 -15.63 -25.63
#